data_AF-A0A6I3LUA1-F1
#
_entry.id   AF-A0A6I3LUA1-F1
#
_cell.length_a   1.000
_cell.length_b   1.000
_cell.length_c   1.000
_cell.angle_alpha   90.00
_cell.angle_beta   90.00
_cell.angle_gamma   90.00
#
_symmetry.space_group_name_H-M   'P 1'
#
loop_
_entity.id
_entity.type
_entity.pdbx_description
1 polymer ?
#
loop_
_entity_poly.entity_id
_entity_poly.type
_entity_poly.pdbx_seq_one_letter_code
_entity_poly.pdbx_strand_id
1 'polypeptide(L)'
;MARKVYYSKPLKYFWQDLYGVQKKFTPYFSDEQIFAILRQNILAAPTKAFETPEMRGLIISGLEMWREDSRGEIKHIFFLDKQLREFLENTPLSDLEGIKKFLYENGQSNDVFHLYSNEQSKHVIYRFALHLPYEADGYAFSLSIEADGSVELYFSLGENGGRMSDKFYADTIKKDDLISLTTSKMFRLAINTIAYMNCFPDCVTDGVPKNLFERSEDMSVKNFTFKVSDKIKDSENSQLSKMPHFRKGHFRSFQSDYFANKKGQIVFIAETMVKGKAKTVSTSSEKDEFRSNAGKTKS
;
A
#
# COMPACT_ATOMS: atom_id res chain seq x y z
N MET A 1 10.45 28.45 0.36
CA MET A 1 9.32 27.72 0.97
C MET A 1 9.25 26.34 0.33
N ALA A 2 9.42 25.25 1.08
CA ALA A 2 9.29 23.90 0.52
C ALA A 2 7.83 23.67 0.07
N ARG A 3 7.66 23.19 -1.17
CA ARG A 3 6.33 22.93 -1.76
C ARG A 3 5.69 21.76 -1.01
N LYS A 4 4.47 21.97 -0.51
CA LYS A 4 3.70 20.93 0.20
C LYS A 4 3.38 19.78 -0.76
N VAL A 5 3.68 18.54 -0.37
CA VAL A 5 3.47 17.33 -1.18
C VAL A 5 2.27 16.57 -0.64
N TYR A 6 1.33 16.20 -1.51
CA TYR A 6 0.27 15.26 -1.16
C TYR A 6 0.57 13.89 -1.78
N TYR A 7 0.05 12.85 -1.15
CA TYR A 7 0.28 11.47 -1.56
C TYR A 7 -1.02 10.78 -1.91
N SER A 8 -0.91 9.80 -2.80
CA SER A 8 -2.03 8.98 -3.20
C SER A 8 -2.56 8.09 -2.07
N LYS A 9 -3.80 7.62 -2.23
CA LYS A 9 -4.52 6.79 -1.25
C LYS A 9 -4.70 5.35 -1.79
N PRO A 10 -3.85 4.39 -1.39
CA PRO A 10 -4.06 2.96 -1.63
C PRO A 10 -5.36 2.47 -1.00
N LEU A 11 -5.99 1.46 -1.61
CA LEU A 11 -7.22 0.83 -1.10
C LEU A 11 -8.37 1.82 -0.85
N LYS A 12 -8.34 3.00 -1.47
CA LYS A 12 -9.33 4.06 -1.27
C LYS A 12 -10.76 3.55 -1.47
N TYR A 13 -10.99 2.83 -2.57
CA TYR A 13 -12.29 2.20 -2.88
C TYR A 13 -12.77 1.29 -1.74
N PHE A 14 -11.92 0.40 -1.24
CA PHE A 14 -12.28 -0.50 -0.15
C PHE A 14 -12.57 0.24 1.16
N TRP A 15 -11.78 1.26 1.48
CA TRP A 15 -11.98 2.07 2.68
C TRP A 15 -13.23 2.96 2.63
N GLN A 16 -13.48 3.61 1.50
CA GLN A 16 -14.53 4.63 1.37
C GLN A 16 -15.85 4.03 0.89
N ASP A 17 -15.81 3.23 -0.18
CA ASP A 17 -17.00 2.81 -0.93
C ASP A 17 -17.54 1.46 -0.46
N LEU A 18 -16.70 0.59 0.11
CA LEU A 18 -17.14 -0.66 0.74
C LEU A 18 -17.25 -0.54 2.26
N TYR A 19 -16.12 -0.39 2.95
CA TYR A 19 -16.10 -0.29 4.42
C TYR A 19 -16.88 0.92 4.90
N GLY A 20 -16.61 2.11 4.37
CA GLY A 20 -17.23 3.35 4.80
C GLY A 20 -18.75 3.33 4.66
N VAL A 21 -19.26 2.76 3.58
CA VAL A 21 -20.70 2.58 3.35
C VAL A 21 -21.28 1.55 4.33
N GLN A 22 -20.67 0.36 4.44
CA GLN A 22 -21.16 -0.67 5.37
C GLN A 22 -21.13 -0.20 6.83
N LYS A 23 -20.07 0.52 7.23
CA LYS A 23 -19.91 1.06 8.58
C LYS A 23 -20.99 2.07 8.95
N LYS A 24 -21.50 2.84 7.98
CA LYS A 24 -22.65 3.74 8.21
C LYS A 24 -23.93 2.97 8.52
N PHE A 25 -24.17 1.83 7.85
CA PHE A 25 -25.33 0.99 8.12
C PHE A 25 -25.18 0.16 9.41
N THR A 26 -23.96 -0.26 9.74
CA THR A 26 -23.67 -1.10 10.91
C THR A 26 -22.58 -0.47 11.80
N PRO A 27 -22.88 0.67 12.47
CA PRO A 27 -21.87 1.42 13.23
C PRO A 27 -21.31 0.64 14.41
N TYR A 28 -22.10 -0.28 14.98
CA TYR A 28 -21.72 -1.09 16.14
C TYR A 28 -20.86 -2.31 15.79
N PHE A 29 -20.76 -2.69 14.51
CA PHE A 29 -19.99 -3.87 14.12
C PHE A 29 -18.49 -3.61 14.19
N SER A 30 -17.75 -4.62 14.64
CA SER A 30 -16.29 -4.62 14.56
C SER A 30 -15.83 -4.68 13.09
N ASP A 31 -14.56 -4.35 12.85
CA ASP A 31 -14.03 -4.38 11.47
C ASP A 31 -13.98 -5.81 10.93
N GLU A 32 -13.79 -6.81 11.79
CA GLU A 32 -13.89 -8.24 11.46
C GLU A 32 -15.32 -8.67 11.11
N GLN A 33 -16.32 -8.19 11.85
CA GLN A 33 -17.72 -8.46 11.53
C GLN A 33 -18.11 -7.84 10.19
N ILE A 34 -17.65 -6.61 9.92
CA ILE A 34 -17.85 -5.94 8.63
C ILE A 34 -17.16 -6.70 7.50
N PHE A 35 -15.91 -7.11 7.71
CA PHE A 35 -15.18 -7.97 6.77
C PHE A 35 -15.98 -9.24 6.44
N ALA A 36 -16.42 -9.98 7.46
CA ALA A 36 -17.14 -11.24 7.29
C ALA A 36 -18.45 -11.04 6.50
N ILE A 37 -19.19 -9.98 6.80
CA ILE A 37 -20.45 -9.66 6.11
C ILE A 37 -20.21 -9.25 4.67
N LEU A 38 -19.27 -8.34 4.42
CA LEU A 38 -18.94 -7.90 3.05
C LEU A 38 -18.50 -9.10 2.21
N ARG A 39 -17.60 -9.93 2.76
CA ARG A 39 -17.14 -11.15 2.10
C ARG A 39 -18.30 -12.10 1.79
N GLN A 40 -19.17 -12.36 2.78
CA GLN A 40 -20.31 -13.25 2.60
C GLN A 40 -21.28 -12.71 1.55
N ASN A 41 -21.54 -11.40 1.54
CA ASN A 41 -22.41 -10.75 0.57
C ASN A 41 -21.86 -10.88 -0.86
N ILE A 42 -20.54 -10.69 -1.05
CA ILE A 42 -19.90 -10.86 -2.36
C ILE A 42 -19.99 -12.31 -2.84
N LEU A 43 -19.75 -13.28 -1.95
CA LEU A 43 -19.81 -14.71 -2.29
C LEU A 43 -21.23 -15.19 -2.57
N ALA A 44 -22.21 -14.75 -1.77
CA ALA A 44 -23.59 -15.20 -1.86
C ALA A 44 -24.43 -14.43 -2.90
N ALA A 45 -23.95 -13.28 -3.39
CA ALA A 45 -24.67 -12.51 -4.41
C ALA A 45 -24.87 -13.35 -5.69
N PRO A 46 -26.05 -13.31 -6.33
CA PRO A 46 -26.25 -13.94 -7.63
C PRO A 46 -25.34 -13.29 -8.68
N THR A 47 -24.71 -14.11 -9.53
CA THR A 47 -23.84 -13.63 -10.62
C THR A 47 -24.65 -12.80 -11.60
N LYS A 48 -24.21 -11.55 -11.83
CA LYS A 48 -24.77 -10.70 -12.88
C LYS A 48 -24.34 -11.23 -14.25
N ALA A 49 -25.07 -10.88 -15.31
CA ALA A 49 -24.87 -11.38 -16.67
C ALA A 49 -23.45 -11.20 -17.26
N PHE A 50 -22.61 -10.34 -16.66
CA PHE A 50 -21.24 -10.07 -17.10
C PHE A 50 -20.19 -10.25 -15.99
N GLU A 51 -20.58 -10.86 -14.87
CA GLU A 51 -19.70 -11.07 -13.73
C GLU A 51 -19.15 -12.49 -13.76
N THR A 52 -17.82 -12.63 -13.79
CA THR A 52 -17.16 -13.94 -13.74
C THR A 52 -16.69 -14.27 -12.31
N PRO A 53 -16.52 -15.57 -11.98
CA PRO A 53 -15.93 -15.98 -10.70
C PRO A 53 -14.56 -15.33 -10.42
N GLU A 54 -13.76 -15.10 -11.46
CA GLU A 54 -12.44 -14.46 -11.36
C GLU A 54 -12.57 -12.99 -10.96
N MET A 55 -13.54 -12.26 -11.52
CA MET A 55 -13.83 -10.88 -11.14
C MET A 55 -14.21 -10.78 -9.66
N ARG A 56 -15.01 -11.73 -9.15
CA ARG A 56 -15.32 -11.81 -7.71
C ARG A 56 -14.08 -12.10 -6.88
N GLY A 57 -13.23 -13.00 -7.36
CA GLY A 57 -11.93 -13.29 -6.74
C GLY A 57 -11.12 -12.02 -6.53
N LEU A 58 -11.05 -11.14 -7.55
CA LEU A 58 -10.32 -9.86 -7.45
C LEU A 58 -10.92 -8.90 -6.41
N ILE A 59 -12.24 -8.82 -6.29
CA ILE A 59 -12.89 -7.98 -5.27
C ILE A 59 -12.60 -8.54 -3.86
N ILE A 60 -12.69 -9.86 -3.69
CA ILE A 60 -12.41 -10.53 -2.42
C ILE A 60 -10.95 -10.32 -2.01
N SER A 61 -9.99 -10.52 -2.92
CA SER A 61 -8.57 -10.27 -2.63
C SER A 61 -8.31 -8.82 -2.22
N GLY A 62 -9.02 -7.86 -2.80
CA GLY A 62 -8.91 -6.46 -2.41
C GLY A 62 -9.50 -6.18 -1.03
N LEU A 63 -10.61 -6.84 -0.70
CA LEU A 63 -11.21 -6.79 0.64
C LEU A 63 -10.30 -7.44 1.70
N GLU A 64 -9.59 -8.51 1.35
CA GLU A 64 -8.57 -9.12 2.21
C GLU A 64 -7.40 -8.17 2.45
N MET A 65 -6.88 -7.51 1.40
CA MET A 65 -5.85 -6.48 1.59
C MET A 65 -6.36 -5.35 2.50
N TRP A 66 -7.60 -4.91 2.34
CA TRP A 66 -8.19 -3.92 3.25
C TRP A 66 -8.22 -4.39 4.70
N ARG A 67 -8.59 -5.65 4.95
CA ARG A 67 -8.61 -6.22 6.32
C ARG A 67 -7.22 -6.19 6.94
N GLU A 68 -6.20 -6.63 6.21
CA GLU A 68 -4.80 -6.60 6.66
C GLU A 68 -4.32 -5.16 6.91
N ASP A 69 -4.72 -4.22 6.05
CA ASP A 69 -4.45 -2.78 6.22
C ASP A 69 -5.06 -2.25 7.51
N SER A 70 -6.32 -2.64 7.80
CA SER A 70 -7.05 -2.23 9.01
C SER A 70 -6.40 -2.73 10.30
N ARG A 71 -5.65 -3.84 10.22
CA ARG A 71 -4.87 -4.43 11.31
C ARG A 71 -3.47 -3.85 11.45
N GLY A 72 -3.05 -3.00 10.51
CA GLY A 72 -1.70 -2.47 10.43
C GLY A 72 -0.65 -3.49 9.98
N GLU A 73 -1.08 -4.54 9.28
CA GLU A 73 -0.23 -5.62 8.77
C GLU A 73 0.39 -5.25 7.41
N ILE A 74 -0.22 -4.30 6.68
CA ILE A 74 0.33 -3.77 5.43
C ILE A 74 1.44 -2.75 5.69
N LYS A 75 2.53 -2.88 4.92
CA LYS A 75 3.62 -1.90 4.89
C LYS A 75 3.31 -0.80 3.89
N HIS A 76 3.23 0.44 4.34
CA HIS A 76 3.07 1.61 3.48
C HIS A 76 4.42 2.13 3.01
N ILE A 77 4.60 2.20 1.70
CA ILE A 77 5.81 2.67 1.03
C ILE A 77 5.50 4.00 0.34
N PHE A 78 6.27 5.03 0.64
CA PHE A 78 6.13 6.37 0.06
C PHE A 78 7.27 6.64 -0.89
N PHE A 79 6.98 6.83 -2.18
CA PHE A 79 8.01 7.31 -3.12
C PHE A 79 8.15 8.82 -3.02
N LEU A 80 9.37 9.32 -2.85
CA LEU A 80 9.60 10.77 -2.88
C LEU A 80 9.46 11.36 -4.30
N ASP A 81 9.67 10.54 -5.31
CA ASP A 81 9.67 10.94 -6.71
C ASP A 81 8.81 9.99 -7.55
N LYS A 82 7.92 10.56 -8.37
CA LYS A 82 7.10 9.84 -9.33
C LYS A 82 7.93 9.11 -10.39
N GLN A 83 9.11 9.64 -10.74
CA GLN A 83 10.00 9.01 -11.72
C GLN A 83 10.55 7.66 -11.24
N LEU A 84 10.53 7.39 -9.93
CA LEU A 84 10.91 6.08 -9.40
C LEU A 84 9.92 5.00 -9.85
N ARG A 85 8.60 5.29 -9.82
CA ARG A 85 7.58 4.36 -10.35
C ARG A 85 7.88 4.03 -11.81
N GLU A 86 8.04 5.06 -12.64
CA GLU A 86 8.25 4.89 -14.09
C GLU A 86 9.52 4.11 -14.41
N PHE A 87 10.57 4.27 -13.60
CA PHE A 87 11.75 3.44 -13.71
C PHE A 87 11.44 1.98 -13.37
N LEU A 88 10.86 1.72 -12.19
CA LEU A 88 10.63 0.35 -11.71
C LEU A 88 9.61 -0.43 -12.55
N GLU A 89 8.57 0.20 -13.09
CA GLU A 89 7.59 -0.49 -13.96
C GLU A 89 8.18 -0.85 -15.34
N ASN A 90 9.20 -0.11 -15.80
CA ASN A 90 9.83 -0.30 -17.10
C ASN A 90 11.12 -1.13 -17.03
N THR A 91 11.73 -1.28 -15.85
CA THR A 91 12.91 -2.13 -15.65
C THR A 91 12.54 -3.60 -15.85
N PRO A 92 13.18 -4.31 -16.79
CA PRO A 92 12.94 -5.73 -17.03
C PRO A 92 13.36 -6.61 -15.84
N LEU A 93 12.64 -7.71 -15.63
CA LEU A 93 12.99 -8.76 -14.68
C LEU A 93 13.88 -9.80 -15.39
N SER A 94 15.16 -9.48 -15.59
CA SER A 94 16.09 -10.32 -16.36
C SER A 94 16.47 -11.63 -15.66
N ASP A 95 16.53 -11.64 -14.33
CA ASP A 95 16.80 -12.82 -13.49
C ASP A 95 15.62 -13.08 -12.54
N LEU A 96 14.46 -13.41 -13.12
CA LEU A 96 13.26 -13.65 -12.33
C LEU A 96 13.43 -14.83 -11.36
N GLU A 97 14.12 -15.91 -11.77
CA GLU A 97 14.35 -17.07 -10.92
C GLU A 97 15.27 -16.75 -9.73
N GLY A 98 16.36 -15.99 -9.94
CA GLY A 98 17.20 -15.52 -8.84
C GLY A 98 16.44 -14.61 -7.88
N ILE A 99 15.59 -13.70 -8.40
CA ILE A 99 14.74 -12.84 -7.57
C ILE A 99 13.73 -13.67 -6.77
N LYS A 100 13.08 -14.66 -7.37
CA LYS A 100 12.15 -15.57 -6.69
C LYS A 100 12.81 -16.29 -5.51
N LYS A 101 14.00 -16.84 -5.75
CA LYS A 101 14.81 -17.49 -4.73
C LYS A 101 15.14 -16.52 -3.58
N PHE A 102 15.61 -15.33 -3.91
CA PHE A 102 15.89 -14.28 -2.92
C PHE A 102 14.66 -13.94 -2.08
N LEU A 103 13.50 -13.75 -2.72
CA LEU A 103 12.25 -13.43 -2.04
C LEU A 103 11.79 -14.57 -1.12
N TYR A 104 12.01 -15.82 -1.50
CA TYR A 104 11.69 -16.97 -0.65
C TYR A 104 12.59 -17.03 0.59
N GLU A 105 13.90 -16.85 0.41
CA GLU A 105 14.89 -16.93 1.49
C GLU A 105 14.81 -15.77 2.49
N ASN A 106 14.42 -14.57 2.03
CA ASN A 106 14.37 -13.36 2.85
C ASN A 106 12.95 -13.01 3.34
N GLY A 107 11.97 -13.82 2.98
CA GLY A 107 10.57 -13.60 3.34
C GLY A 107 10.19 -14.21 4.68
N GLN A 108 9.16 -13.65 5.30
CA GLN A 108 8.54 -14.27 6.48
C GLN A 108 7.42 -15.21 6.00
N SER A 109 7.54 -16.50 6.34
CA SER A 109 6.51 -17.49 6.05
C SER A 109 5.29 -17.23 6.92
N ASN A 110 4.15 -17.02 6.28
CA ASN A 110 2.86 -16.85 6.93
C ASN A 110 1.95 -18.03 6.56
N ASP A 111 1.12 -18.45 7.51
CA ASP A 111 0.06 -19.39 7.20
C ASP A 111 -0.99 -18.67 6.34
N VAL A 112 -1.21 -19.16 5.12
CA VAL A 112 -2.24 -18.66 4.21
C VAL A 112 -3.30 -19.71 4.09
N PHE A 113 -4.53 -19.26 4.25
CA PHE A 113 -5.69 -20.09 4.01
C PHE A 113 -6.18 -19.82 2.59
N HIS A 114 -5.99 -20.80 1.70
CA HIS A 114 -6.46 -20.72 0.32
C HIS A 114 -7.95 -21.05 0.28
N LEU A 115 -8.76 -20.02 0.03
CA LEU A 115 -10.21 -20.13 0.13
C LEU A 115 -10.86 -21.06 -0.90
N TYR A 116 -10.24 -21.23 -2.07
CA TYR A 116 -10.79 -22.08 -3.14
C TYR A 116 -10.48 -23.56 -2.93
N SER A 117 -9.34 -23.90 -2.34
CA SER A 117 -8.97 -25.29 -2.03
C SER A 117 -9.33 -25.71 -0.61
N ASN A 118 -9.71 -24.76 0.27
CA ASN A 118 -9.94 -25.01 1.69
C ASN A 118 -8.70 -25.60 2.38
N GLU A 119 -7.51 -25.23 1.89
CA GLU A 119 -6.22 -25.71 2.37
C GLU A 119 -5.47 -24.60 3.10
N GLN A 120 -4.82 -24.98 4.19
CA GLN A 120 -3.88 -24.12 4.90
C GLN A 120 -2.47 -24.51 4.46
N SER A 121 -1.75 -23.57 3.87
CA SER A 121 -0.38 -23.79 3.44
C SER A 121 0.48 -22.59 3.83
N LYS A 122 1.76 -22.87 4.04
CA LYS A 122 2.73 -21.85 4.39
C LYS A 122 3.25 -21.19 3.14
N HIS A 123 3.00 -19.88 3.02
CA HIS A 123 3.49 -19.10 1.91
C HIS A 123 4.35 -17.95 2.42
N VAL A 124 5.37 -17.63 1.64
CA VAL A 124 6.04 -16.36 1.80
C VAL A 124 5.16 -15.30 1.14
N ILE A 125 4.79 -14.28 1.91
CA ILE A 125 3.94 -13.19 1.42
C ILE A 125 4.59 -11.84 1.65
N TYR A 126 4.55 -11.00 0.63
CA TYR A 126 4.85 -9.58 0.71
C TYR A 126 3.58 -8.77 0.44
N ARG A 127 3.10 -8.06 1.47
CA ARG A 127 1.98 -7.13 1.36
C ARG A 127 2.44 -5.71 1.61
N PHE A 128 2.19 -4.82 0.65
CA PHE A 128 2.55 -3.42 0.78
C PHE A 128 1.64 -2.51 -0.03
N ALA A 129 1.43 -1.31 0.51
CA ALA A 129 0.74 -0.22 -0.14
C ALA A 129 1.77 0.78 -0.68
N LEU A 130 1.65 1.20 -1.93
CA LEU A 130 2.53 2.16 -2.57
C LEU A 130 1.83 3.50 -2.77
N HIS A 131 2.35 4.51 -2.10
CA HIS A 131 1.89 5.89 -2.17
C HIS A 131 2.80 6.72 -3.09
N LEU A 132 2.19 7.41 -4.04
CA LEU A 132 2.90 8.26 -4.99
C LEU A 132 2.61 9.74 -4.75
N PRO A 133 3.62 10.61 -4.94
CA PRO A 133 3.46 12.03 -4.75
C PRO A 133 2.62 12.60 -5.91
N TYR A 134 1.71 13.49 -5.58
CA TYR A 134 0.84 14.20 -6.50
C TYR A 134 -0.19 13.35 -7.26
N GLU A 135 -0.40 12.10 -6.86
CA GLU A 135 -1.42 11.21 -7.45
C GLU A 135 -2.62 11.03 -6.50
N ALA A 136 -3.78 10.68 -7.07
CA ALA A 136 -5.00 10.45 -6.29
C ALA A 136 -5.04 9.03 -5.73
N ASP A 137 -4.83 8.04 -6.61
CA ASP A 137 -4.95 6.62 -6.28
C ASP A 137 -3.57 6.00 -6.10
N GLY A 138 -3.44 5.22 -5.02
CA GLY A 138 -2.23 4.46 -4.74
C GLY A 138 -2.40 3.01 -5.15
N TYR A 139 -1.30 2.26 -5.10
CA TYR A 139 -1.31 0.84 -5.38
C TYR A 139 -1.32 0.07 -4.07
N ALA A 140 -1.93 -1.10 -4.07
CA ALA A 140 -1.70 -2.09 -3.02
C ALA A 140 -1.40 -3.43 -3.67
N PHE A 141 -0.36 -4.09 -3.18
CA PHE A 141 0.19 -5.31 -3.74
C PHE A 141 0.19 -6.41 -2.68
N SER A 142 -0.17 -7.61 -3.11
CA SER A 142 0.02 -8.85 -2.37
C SER A 142 0.75 -9.84 -3.29
N LEU A 143 2.02 -10.08 -2.99
CA LEU A 143 2.86 -11.05 -3.70
C LEU A 143 2.99 -12.30 -2.84
N SER A 144 2.56 -13.46 -3.32
CA SER A 144 2.76 -14.75 -2.66
C SER A 144 3.72 -15.63 -3.46
N ILE A 145 4.51 -16.41 -2.74
CA ILE A 145 5.31 -17.50 -3.30
C ILE A 145 4.62 -18.80 -2.96
N GLU A 146 4.20 -19.52 -3.99
CA GLU A 146 3.47 -20.78 -3.91
C GLU A 146 4.41 -21.96 -3.60
N ALA A 147 3.83 -23.10 -3.21
CA ALA A 147 4.61 -24.28 -2.80
C ALA A 147 5.45 -24.88 -3.94
N ASP A 148 5.04 -24.67 -5.19
CA ASP A 148 5.79 -25.06 -6.39
C ASP A 148 6.86 -24.02 -6.78
N GLY A 149 7.08 -23.00 -5.95
CA GLY A 149 8.02 -21.91 -6.19
C GLY A 149 7.50 -20.84 -7.14
N SER A 150 6.27 -20.94 -7.64
CA SER A 150 5.69 -19.88 -8.49
C SER A 150 5.35 -18.63 -7.69
N VAL A 151 5.31 -17.50 -8.39
CA VAL A 151 5.02 -16.20 -7.78
C VAL A 151 3.71 -15.68 -8.31
N GLU A 152 2.79 -15.45 -7.40
CA GLU A 152 1.46 -14.91 -7.66
C GLU A 152 1.40 -13.48 -7.14
N LEU A 153 1.07 -12.55 -8.04
CA LEU A 153 0.80 -11.17 -7.70
C LEU A 153 -0.70 -10.93 -7.77
N TYR A 154 -1.25 -10.33 -6.72
CA TYR A 154 -2.47 -9.56 -6.77
C TYR A 154 -2.16 -8.06 -6.58
N PHE A 155 -2.85 -7.20 -7.32
CA PHE A 155 -2.77 -5.76 -7.16
C PHE A 155 -4.13 -5.09 -7.18
N SER A 156 -4.24 -3.98 -6.45
CA SER A 156 -5.37 -3.04 -6.49
C SER A 156 -4.88 -1.64 -6.85
N LEU A 157 -5.63 -0.98 -7.73
CA LEU A 157 -5.43 0.40 -8.18
C LEU A 157 -6.80 1.08 -8.33
N GLY A 158 -7.16 1.92 -7.35
CA GLY A 158 -8.47 2.55 -7.30
C GLY A 158 -9.59 1.50 -7.18
N GLU A 159 -10.57 1.56 -8.09
CA GLU A 159 -11.65 0.57 -8.22
C GLU A 159 -11.24 -0.70 -8.99
N ASN A 160 -10.08 -0.65 -9.65
CA ASN A 160 -9.57 -1.76 -10.47
C ASN A 160 -8.62 -2.65 -9.68
N GLY A 161 -8.47 -3.89 -10.14
CA GLY A 161 -7.46 -4.81 -9.64
C GLY A 161 -7.11 -5.84 -10.70
N GLY A 162 -6.06 -6.61 -10.44
CA GLY A 162 -5.63 -7.66 -11.34
C GLY A 162 -4.76 -8.69 -10.65
N ARG A 163 -4.56 -9.82 -11.34
CA ARG A 163 -3.71 -10.92 -10.88
C ARG A 163 -2.73 -11.31 -11.98
N MET A 164 -1.53 -11.70 -11.61
CA MET A 164 -0.51 -12.22 -12.53
C MET A 164 0.32 -13.31 -11.85
N SER A 165 0.56 -14.40 -12.57
CA SER A 165 1.55 -15.42 -12.21
C SER A 165 2.85 -15.18 -12.99
N ASP A 166 4.00 -15.48 -12.39
CA ASP A 166 5.26 -15.57 -13.12
C ASP A 166 5.19 -16.55 -14.30
N LYS A 167 4.39 -17.63 -14.17
CA LYS A 167 4.13 -18.61 -15.24
C LYS A 167 3.61 -17.99 -16.53
N PHE A 168 2.83 -16.91 -16.43
CA PHE A 168 2.24 -16.23 -17.58
C PHE A 168 2.99 -14.96 -17.98
N TYR A 169 3.98 -14.54 -17.19
CA TYR A 169 4.67 -13.27 -17.38
C TYR A 169 5.39 -13.21 -18.72
N ALA A 170 6.14 -14.27 -19.09
CA ALA A 170 6.92 -14.33 -20.33
C ALA A 170 6.06 -14.21 -21.59
N ASP A 171 4.83 -14.70 -21.57
CA ASP A 171 3.91 -14.58 -22.69
C ASP A 171 3.13 -13.27 -22.67
N THR A 172 2.83 -12.74 -21.48
CA THR A 172 2.14 -11.45 -21.35
C THR A 172 2.99 -10.30 -21.88
N ILE A 173 4.31 -10.31 -21.67
CA ILE A 173 5.20 -9.24 -22.15
C ILE A 173 5.33 -9.20 -23.69
N LYS A 174 4.85 -10.22 -24.41
CA LYS A 174 4.86 -10.27 -25.88
C LYS A 174 3.58 -9.68 -26.49
N LYS A 175 2.57 -9.37 -25.66
CA LYS A 175 1.27 -8.87 -26.10
C LYS A 175 1.23 -7.34 -25.98
N ASP A 176 0.67 -6.69 -26.99
CA ASP A 176 0.53 -5.23 -27.06
C ASP A 176 -0.85 -4.71 -26.62
N ASP A 177 -1.73 -5.58 -26.10
CA ASP A 177 -3.01 -5.14 -25.57
C ASP A 177 -2.86 -4.42 -24.22
N LEU A 178 -3.75 -3.45 -23.98
CA LEU A 178 -3.70 -2.57 -22.80
C LEU A 178 -3.71 -3.34 -21.48
N ILE A 179 -4.42 -4.47 -21.43
CA ILE A 179 -4.55 -5.29 -20.21
C ILE A 179 -3.21 -5.97 -19.92
N SER A 180 -2.63 -6.63 -20.92
CA SER A 180 -1.31 -7.28 -20.82
C SER A 180 -0.20 -6.29 -20.46
N LEU A 181 -0.18 -5.11 -21.09
CA LEU A 181 0.77 -4.04 -20.77
C LEU A 181 0.62 -3.53 -19.33
N THR A 182 -0.62 -3.29 -18.88
CA THR A 182 -0.88 -2.85 -17.51
C THR A 182 -0.44 -3.92 -16.51
N THR A 183 -0.81 -5.17 -16.74
CA THR A 183 -0.57 -6.27 -15.81
C THR A 183 0.93 -6.58 -15.70
N SER A 184 1.66 -6.57 -16.82
CA SER A 184 3.12 -6.76 -16.82
C SER A 184 3.86 -5.60 -16.14
N LYS A 185 3.41 -4.35 -16.31
CA LYS A 185 3.95 -3.19 -15.58
C LYS A 185 3.72 -3.30 -14.08
N MET A 186 2.54 -3.73 -13.65
CA MET A 186 2.25 -3.93 -12.22
C MET A 186 3.11 -5.06 -11.62
N PHE A 187 3.30 -6.15 -12.38
CA PHE A 187 4.18 -7.23 -11.99
C PHE A 187 5.63 -6.77 -11.77
N ARG A 188 6.18 -6.02 -12.74
CA ARG A 188 7.51 -5.40 -12.61
C ARG A 188 7.58 -4.43 -11.44
N LEU A 189 6.62 -3.52 -11.33
CA LEU A 189 6.60 -2.51 -10.28
C LEU A 189 6.63 -3.14 -8.89
N ALA A 190 5.82 -4.18 -8.64
CA ALA A 190 5.76 -4.84 -7.35
C ALA A 190 7.10 -5.50 -6.97
N ILE A 191 7.64 -6.34 -7.87
CA ILE A 191 8.88 -7.09 -7.63
C ILE A 191 10.08 -6.14 -7.56
N ASN A 192 10.19 -5.21 -8.51
CA ASN A 192 11.30 -4.25 -8.54
C ASN A 192 11.26 -3.29 -7.35
N THR A 193 10.10 -2.98 -6.77
CA THR A 193 10.03 -2.18 -5.53
C THR A 193 10.70 -2.91 -4.37
N ILE A 194 10.42 -4.21 -4.20
CA ILE A 194 11.06 -5.02 -3.16
C ILE A 194 12.56 -5.11 -3.42
N ALA A 195 12.97 -5.45 -4.65
CA ALA A 195 14.38 -5.57 -5.02
C ALA A 195 15.13 -4.24 -4.80
N TYR A 196 14.57 -3.12 -5.26
CA TYR A 196 15.16 -1.79 -5.11
C TYR A 196 15.42 -1.42 -3.64
N MET A 197 14.44 -1.67 -2.76
CA MET A 197 14.62 -1.38 -1.32
C MET A 197 15.71 -2.25 -0.67
N ASN A 198 15.96 -3.45 -1.19
CA ASN A 198 17.04 -4.31 -0.71
C ASN A 198 18.41 -3.89 -1.28
N CYS A 199 18.46 -3.49 -2.55
CA CYS A 199 19.70 -3.05 -3.19
C CYS A 199 20.16 -1.67 -2.74
N PHE A 200 19.24 -0.77 -2.38
CA PHE A 200 19.54 0.61 -1.97
C PHE A 200 18.97 0.91 -0.58
N PRO A 201 19.46 0.24 0.48
CA PRO A 201 18.95 0.44 1.84
C PRO A 201 19.13 1.89 2.31
N ASP A 202 20.18 2.59 1.84
CA ASP A 202 20.42 4.00 2.15
C ASP A 202 19.36 4.95 1.55
N CYS A 203 18.66 4.51 0.50
CA CYS A 203 17.52 5.23 -0.07
C CYS A 203 16.20 4.94 0.66
N VAL A 204 16.22 4.11 1.72
CA VAL A 204 15.04 3.71 2.48
C VAL A 204 15.12 4.28 3.89
N THR A 205 14.17 5.13 4.23
CA THR A 205 14.05 5.72 5.56
C THR A 205 12.78 5.23 6.24
N ASP A 206 12.86 4.92 7.53
CA ASP A 206 11.67 4.52 8.29
C ASP A 206 10.77 5.73 8.57
N GLY A 207 9.46 5.50 8.48
CA GLY A 207 8.44 6.52 8.66
C GLY A 207 7.97 7.16 7.36
N VAL A 208 7.23 8.25 7.52
CA VAL A 208 6.53 8.96 6.45
C VAL A 208 7.36 10.15 5.95
N PRO A 209 7.12 10.66 4.72
CA PRO A 209 7.86 11.78 4.17
C PRO A 209 7.73 13.05 5.04
N LYS A 210 8.81 13.82 5.16
CA LYS A 210 8.78 15.14 5.81
C LYS A 210 7.97 16.13 4.94
N ASN A 211 7.18 17.00 5.56
CA ASN A 211 6.31 18.00 4.89
C ASN A 211 5.06 17.44 4.18
N LEU A 212 4.45 16.40 4.73
CA LEU A 212 3.18 15.84 4.26
C LEU A 212 2.02 16.85 4.31
N PHE A 213 1.28 16.92 3.20
CA PHE A 213 0.00 17.62 3.14
C PHE A 213 -1.13 16.64 2.84
N GLU A 214 -2.05 16.50 3.80
CA GLU A 214 -3.30 15.80 3.57
C GLU A 214 -4.24 16.66 2.72
N ARG A 215 -4.68 16.12 1.59
CA ARG A 215 -5.74 16.72 0.78
C ARG A 215 -7.06 16.51 1.51
N SER A 216 -7.61 17.57 2.12
CA SER A 216 -9.03 17.59 2.50
C SER A 216 -9.85 17.58 1.21
N GLU A 217 -10.77 16.62 1.08
CA GLU A 217 -11.66 16.53 -0.09
C GLU A 217 -12.68 17.68 -0.13
N ASP A 218 -12.84 18.41 0.98
CA ASP A 218 -13.52 19.71 1.01
C ASP A 218 -12.58 20.83 0.52
N MET A 219 -12.53 20.99 -0.81
CA MET A 219 -12.08 22.22 -1.47
C MET A 219 -13.28 23.11 -1.84
N SER A 220 -14.29 23.15 -0.96
CA SER A 220 -15.19 24.30 -0.89
C SER A 220 -14.75 25.15 0.29
N VAL A 221 -14.69 26.45 0.09
CA VAL A 221 -14.27 27.49 1.07
C VAL A 221 -12.76 27.75 1.11
N LYS A 222 -12.33 28.66 0.23
CA LYS A 222 -11.23 29.61 0.49
C LYS A 222 -11.37 30.15 1.92
N ASN A 223 -10.42 29.89 2.82
CA ASN A 223 -10.15 30.75 3.97
C ASN A 223 -8.73 30.53 4.51
N PHE A 224 -7.88 31.54 4.30
CA PHE A 224 -6.80 31.82 5.24
C PHE A 224 -7.42 31.98 6.62
N THR A 225 -7.07 31.13 7.58
CA THR A 225 -7.46 31.32 8.97
C THR A 225 -6.24 31.08 9.85
N PHE A 226 -5.81 32.14 10.54
CA PHE A 226 -4.93 32.02 11.70
C PHE A 226 -5.67 31.14 12.73
N LYS A 227 -5.16 29.94 13.01
CA LYS A 227 -5.78 29.06 14.02
C LYS A 227 -5.37 29.50 15.42
N VAL A 228 -6.38 29.92 16.17
CA VAL A 228 -6.38 30.21 17.61
C VAL A 228 -6.01 28.95 18.41
N SER A 229 -5.32 29.15 19.53
CA SER A 229 -4.82 28.14 20.47
C SER A 229 -5.88 27.14 20.97
N ASP A 230 -5.52 25.86 21.01
CA ASP A 230 -6.33 24.70 21.46
C ASP A 230 -6.75 24.71 22.95
N LYS A 231 -6.59 25.82 23.69
CA LYS A 231 -7.12 25.92 25.07
C LYS A 231 -8.62 26.15 25.15
N ILE A 232 -9.35 26.10 24.05
CA ILE A 232 -10.81 26.26 24.01
C ILE A 232 -11.40 25.23 23.05
N LYS A 233 -11.60 24.00 23.54
CA LYS A 233 -12.83 23.19 23.39
C LYS A 233 -12.56 21.77 23.89
N ASP A 234 -13.02 21.53 25.11
CA ASP A 234 -13.35 20.20 25.60
C ASP A 234 -14.61 19.65 24.90
N SER A 235 -14.71 18.32 24.96
CA SER A 235 -15.88 17.45 24.81
C SER A 235 -16.49 17.29 23.40
N GLU A 236 -16.22 16.14 22.76
CA GLU A 236 -17.19 15.04 22.51
C GLU A 236 -16.76 14.17 21.30
N ASN A 237 -16.47 12.88 21.57
CA ASN A 237 -16.62 11.73 20.67
C ASN A 237 -16.24 11.87 19.17
N SER A 238 -15.02 12.29 18.84
CA SER A 238 -14.46 11.91 17.53
C SER A 238 -14.06 10.44 17.58
N GLN A 239 -14.88 9.55 16.98
CA GLN A 239 -14.50 8.15 16.74
C GLN A 239 -13.07 8.12 16.19
N LEU A 240 -12.16 7.48 16.92
CA LEU A 240 -10.78 7.26 16.49
C LEU A 240 -10.79 6.72 15.06
N SER A 241 -10.27 7.51 14.10
CA SER A 241 -10.14 7.08 12.71
C SER A 241 -9.48 5.70 12.68
N LYS A 242 -10.19 4.72 12.12
CA LYS A 242 -9.73 3.33 12.03
C LYS A 242 -8.87 3.04 10.82
N MET A 243 -8.92 3.92 9.82
CA MET A 243 -8.08 3.87 8.63
C MET A 243 -6.64 4.25 8.97
N PRO A 244 -5.62 3.62 8.37
CA PRO A 244 -4.26 4.13 8.41
C PRO A 244 -4.22 5.58 7.89
N HIS A 245 -3.67 6.49 8.69
CA HIS A 245 -3.68 7.92 8.39
C HIS A 245 -2.44 8.62 8.94
N PHE A 246 -2.20 9.86 8.49
CA PHE A 246 -1.10 10.66 8.99
C PHE A 246 -1.52 11.41 10.25
N ARG A 247 -0.68 11.35 11.28
CA ARG A 247 -0.77 12.30 12.39
C ARG A 247 0.24 13.40 12.16
N LYS A 248 -0.25 14.64 12.08
CA LYS A 248 0.59 15.84 11.90
C LYS A 248 1.54 16.04 13.08
N GLY A 249 2.72 16.56 12.76
CA GLY A 249 3.71 16.93 13.77
C GLY A 249 3.16 18.04 14.67
N HIS A 250 3.46 17.96 15.96
CA HIS A 250 3.04 18.95 16.95
C HIS A 250 4.03 19.02 18.12
N PHE A 251 4.05 20.16 18.81
CA PHE A 251 4.79 20.30 20.06
C PHE A 251 3.99 19.67 21.20
N ARG A 252 4.66 18.87 22.03
CA ARG A 252 4.06 18.27 23.23
C ARG A 252 4.94 18.52 24.45
N SER A 253 4.33 19.00 25.52
CA SER A 253 4.96 19.04 26.84
C SER A 253 4.81 17.67 27.51
N PHE A 254 5.91 17.05 27.90
CA PHE A 254 5.89 15.79 28.63
C PHE A 254 5.84 16.06 30.14
N GLN A 255 4.67 15.89 30.75
CA GLN A 255 4.47 16.13 32.18
C GLN A 255 4.48 14.83 33.02
N SER A 256 4.35 13.68 32.36
CA SER A 256 4.26 12.37 33.00
C SER A 256 5.63 11.83 33.41
N ASP A 257 5.68 11.12 34.54
CA ASP A 257 6.82 10.33 35.00
C ASP A 257 7.13 9.12 34.10
N TYR A 258 6.20 8.71 33.23
CA TYR A 258 6.38 7.59 32.32
C TYR A 258 7.56 7.80 31.35
N PHE A 259 7.84 9.06 30.98
CA PHE A 259 9.00 9.42 30.17
C PHE A 259 10.00 10.20 31.02
N ALA A 260 10.61 9.52 32.00
CA ALA A 260 11.52 10.13 32.98
C ALA A 260 12.57 11.07 32.36
N ASN A 261 13.20 10.67 31.25
CA ASN A 261 14.24 11.47 30.58
C ASN A 261 13.72 12.67 29.76
N LYS A 262 12.40 12.80 29.61
CA LYS A 262 11.74 13.88 28.85
C LYS A 262 10.75 14.68 29.71
N LYS A 263 10.63 14.37 31.00
CA LYS A 263 9.71 15.06 31.92
C LYS A 263 10.10 16.54 32.05
N GLY A 264 9.12 17.42 31.92
CA GLY A 264 9.29 18.88 31.94
C GLY A 264 9.73 19.49 30.61
N GLN A 265 10.03 18.70 29.58
CA GLN A 265 10.48 19.21 28.28
C GLN A 265 9.32 19.36 27.30
N ILE A 266 9.41 20.41 26.46
CA ILE A 266 8.60 20.55 25.26
C ILE A 266 9.41 19.95 24.11
N VAL A 267 8.88 18.91 23.47
CA VAL A 267 9.52 18.29 22.31
C VAL A 267 8.61 18.36 21.10
N PHE A 268 9.21 18.48 19.92
CA PHE A 268 8.49 18.33 18.66
C PHE A 268 8.31 16.83 18.37
N ILE A 269 7.07 16.39 18.28
CA ILE A 269 6.72 15.05 17.81
C ILE A 269 6.55 15.17 16.29
N ALA A 270 7.44 14.51 15.55
CA ALA A 270 7.41 14.51 14.08
C ALA A 270 6.17 13.79 13.53
N GLU A 271 5.84 14.07 12.27
CA GLU A 271 4.80 13.38 11.52
C GLU A 271 5.00 11.86 11.57
N THR A 272 3.91 11.11 11.72
CA THR A 272 3.97 9.65 11.78
C THR A 272 2.71 9.01 11.20
N MET A 273 2.85 7.76 10.75
CA MET A 273 1.73 6.93 10.33
C MET A 273 1.06 6.33 11.58
N VAL A 274 -0.26 6.48 11.70
CA VAL A 274 -1.05 5.82 12.75
C VAL A 274 -1.70 4.58 12.16
N LYS A 275 -1.68 3.46 12.90
CA LYS A 275 -2.24 2.16 12.49
C LYS A 275 -1.63 1.57 11.21
N GLY A 276 -0.36 1.86 10.93
CA GLY A 276 0.38 1.24 9.83
C GLY A 276 1.89 1.39 10.02
N LYS A 277 2.66 0.52 9.35
CA LYS A 277 4.12 0.64 9.26
C LYS A 277 4.45 1.43 8.00
N ALA A 278 5.34 2.41 8.09
CA ALA A 278 5.69 3.26 6.95
C ALA A 278 7.19 3.22 6.64
N LYS A 279 7.53 3.25 5.35
CA LYS A 279 8.87 3.49 4.83
C LYS A 279 8.80 4.54 3.72
N THR A 280 9.76 5.46 3.70
CA THR A 280 9.92 6.47 2.66
C THR A 280 11.14 6.13 1.81
N VAL A 281 10.93 6.08 0.50
CA VAL A 281 11.93 5.62 -0.48
C VAL A 281 12.26 6.75 -1.45
N SER A 282 13.55 7.06 -1.56
CA SER A 282 14.08 8.06 -2.48
C SER A 282 14.69 7.43 -3.74
N THR A 283 14.87 8.25 -4.77
CA THR A 283 15.63 7.90 -5.96
C THR A 283 17.14 7.85 -5.63
N SER A 284 17.83 6.80 -6.06
CA SER A 284 19.28 6.66 -5.97
C SER A 284 19.97 7.59 -6.96
N SER A 285 21.08 8.19 -6.57
CA SER A 285 21.94 9.00 -7.45
C SER A 285 22.57 8.19 -8.59
N GLU A 286 22.65 6.87 -8.45
CA GLU A 286 23.26 5.96 -9.44
C GLU A 286 22.26 5.47 -10.50
N LYS A 287 21.01 5.94 -10.45
CA LYS A 287 19.91 5.47 -11.31
C LYS A 287 20.23 5.54 -12.82
N ASP A 288 21.00 6.52 -13.25
CA ASP A 288 21.36 6.69 -14.66
C ASP A 288 22.38 5.65 -15.16
N GLU A 289 23.20 5.10 -14.26
CA GLU A 289 24.16 4.04 -14.59
C GLU A 289 23.44 2.74 -15.01
N PHE A 290 22.27 2.47 -14.45
CA PHE A 290 21.42 1.32 -14.78
C PHE A 290 20.89 1.35 -16.22
N ARG A 291 20.56 2.54 -16.75
CA ARG A 291 20.12 2.69 -18.14
C ARG A 291 21.24 2.37 -19.13
N SER A 292 22.48 2.71 -18.76
CA SER A 292 23.65 2.51 -19.63
C SER A 292 24.08 1.06 -19.76
N ASN A 293 23.87 0.24 -18.72
CA ASN A 293 24.26 -1.18 -18.71
C ASN A 293 23.24 -2.10 -19.41
N ALA A 294 21.95 -1.76 -19.41
CA ALA A 294 20.93 -2.52 -20.14
C ALA A 294 21.10 -2.46 -21.68
N GLY A 295 21.81 -1.44 -22.19
CA GLY A 295 22.16 -1.32 -23.60
C GLY A 295 23.44 -2.07 -24.00
N LYS A 296 24.27 -2.49 -23.04
CA LYS A 296 25.59 -3.11 -23.30
C LYS A 296 25.56 -4.65 -23.32
N THR A 297 24.47 -5.29 -22.90
CA THR A 297 24.30 -6.76 -22.97
C THR A 297 23.82 -7.27 -24.32
N LYS A 298 23.83 -6.42 -25.36
CA LYS A 298 23.73 -6.85 -26.76
C LYS A 298 25.03 -6.49 -27.50
N SER A 299 26.07 -7.30 -27.30
CA SER A 299 27.18 -7.43 -28.25
C SER A 299 27.61 -8.89 -28.32
#